data_AF-A0A938VTX6-F1
#
_entry.id   AF-A0A938VTX6-F1
#
_cell.length_a   1.000
_cell.length_b   1.000
_cell.length_c   1.000
_cell.angle_alpha   90.00
_cell.angle_beta   90.00
_cell.angle_gamma   90.00
#
_symmetry.space_group_name_H-M   'P 1'
#
loop_
_entity.id
_entity.type
_entity.pdbx_description
1 polymer ?
#
loop_
_entity_poly.entity_id
_entity_poly.type
_entity_poly.pdbx_seq_one_letter_code
_entity_poly.pdbx_strand_id
1 'polypeptide(L)'
;MRGGGWRRGAMGAAAYWWLTAGLGWAELRVYLLEPSRADEVHEMVLVEKEKNSAEDGAVVLIEPGGAEKKVPKDRIMARLTPAPGPGKKVERATAVAAINALLEAKARAVTLERTLQEEVEKWKKILDQLPNEEDPEALAKAEQAFAEAMA
;
A
#
# COMPACT_ATOMS: atom_id res chain seq x y z
N MET A 1 14.67 27.08 30.38
CA MET A 1 15.63 27.32 29.27
C MET A 1 16.42 26.04 29.03
N ARG A 2 16.59 25.67 27.74
CA ARG A 2 17.33 24.52 27.17
C ARG A 2 16.71 23.15 27.49
N GLY A 3 16.23 22.34 26.54
CA GLY A 3 16.51 22.27 25.11
C GLY A 3 17.16 20.91 24.83
N GLY A 4 16.39 19.98 24.25
CA GLY A 4 16.85 18.63 23.94
C GLY A 4 15.85 17.94 23.02
N GLY A 5 15.62 18.55 21.85
CA GLY A 5 14.77 17.98 20.81
C GLY A 5 15.40 16.71 20.25
N TRP A 6 14.72 15.58 20.43
CA TRP A 6 15.05 14.32 19.79
C TRP A 6 14.65 14.40 18.31
N ARG A 7 15.51 15.03 17.50
CA ARG A 7 15.52 14.83 16.04
C ARG A 7 16.24 13.51 15.77
N ARG A 8 15.53 12.38 15.85
CA ARG A 8 15.89 11.17 15.09
C ARG A 8 14.98 11.15 13.88
N GLY A 9 15.46 11.76 12.80
CA GLY A 9 14.75 11.84 11.53
C GLY A 9 14.49 10.45 10.96
N ALA A 10 13.24 10.20 10.60
CA ALA A 10 12.70 9.92 9.26
C ALA A 10 13.53 9.16 8.19
N MET A 11 14.75 8.69 8.44
CA MET A 11 15.60 7.99 7.46
C MET A 11 15.57 6.46 7.59
N GLY A 12 14.81 5.90 8.55
CA GLY A 12 14.74 4.44 8.77
C GLY A 12 13.50 3.74 8.22
N ALA A 13 12.36 4.45 8.13
CA ALA A 13 11.07 3.79 7.88
C ALA A 13 10.86 3.41 6.41
N ALA A 14 11.34 4.21 5.46
CA ALA A 14 11.15 3.94 4.03
C ALA A 14 11.98 2.75 3.50
N ALA A 15 13.10 2.42 4.17
CA ALA A 15 14.00 1.36 3.73
C ALA A 15 13.60 -0.04 4.21
N TYR A 16 12.82 -0.15 5.29
CA TYR A 16 12.49 -1.44 5.91
C TYR A 16 11.26 -2.12 5.31
N TRP A 17 10.49 -1.43 4.46
CA TRP A 17 9.27 -1.96 3.83
C TRP A 17 9.54 -2.96 2.69
N TRP A 18 10.79 -3.06 2.24
CA TRP A 18 11.16 -3.81 1.03
C TRP A 18 11.68 -5.23 1.30
N LEU A 19 12.01 -5.57 2.56
CA LEU A 19 12.80 -6.77 2.90
C LEU A 19 12.01 -7.94 3.50
N THR A 20 10.70 -7.82 3.73
CA THR A 20 9.91 -8.84 4.46
C THR A 20 8.83 -9.51 3.61
N ALA A 21 9.04 -9.66 2.31
CA ALA A 21 8.17 -10.41 1.40
C ALA A 21 8.23 -11.95 1.61
N GLY A 22 8.18 -12.43 2.86
CA GLY A 22 8.35 -13.86 3.19
C GLY A 22 7.61 -14.42 4.41
N LEU A 23 6.90 -13.62 5.21
CA LEU A 23 6.17 -14.10 6.41
C LEU A 23 4.70 -13.74 6.33
N GLY A 24 3.80 -14.72 6.49
CA GLY A 24 2.35 -14.64 6.24
C GLY A 24 1.68 -13.33 6.67
N TRP A 25 1.13 -12.62 5.69
CA TRP A 25 0.50 -11.31 5.86
C TRP A 25 -0.99 -11.53 6.16
N ALA A 26 -1.42 -11.26 7.40
CA ALA A 26 -2.75 -10.69 7.61
C ALA A 26 -2.79 -9.34 6.87
N GLU A 27 -3.92 -8.97 6.27
CA GLU A 27 -4.10 -7.86 5.30
C GLU A 27 -3.34 -6.56 5.65
N LEU A 28 -2.06 -6.45 5.28
CA LEU A 28 -1.35 -5.19 5.46
C LEU A 28 -1.94 -4.15 4.50
N ARG A 29 -2.16 -2.94 5.02
CA ARG A 29 -2.65 -1.78 4.29
C ARG A 29 -1.72 -0.60 4.53
N VAL A 30 -1.63 0.28 3.54
CA VAL A 30 -0.88 1.53 3.66
C VAL A 30 -1.86 2.66 3.91
N TYR A 31 -1.66 3.39 5.00
CA TYR A 31 -2.46 4.55 5.35
C TYR A 31 -1.70 5.81 4.97
N LEU A 32 -2.35 6.67 4.19
CA LEU A 32 -1.87 7.99 3.87
C LEU A 32 -2.52 8.98 4.84
N LEU A 33 -1.70 9.73 5.57
CA LEU A 33 -2.15 10.67 6.58
C LEU A 33 -1.87 12.10 6.15
N GLU A 34 -2.85 12.98 6.36
CA GLU A 34 -2.66 14.42 6.30
C GLU A 34 -1.55 14.85 7.28
N PRO A 35 -0.74 15.86 6.96
CA PRO A 35 0.22 16.45 7.88
C PRO A 35 -0.44 16.82 9.22
N SER A 36 0.26 16.63 10.34
CA SER A 36 -0.30 17.04 11.64
C SER A 36 -0.21 18.55 11.87
N ARG A 37 0.63 19.22 11.07
CA ARG A 37 0.88 20.67 11.07
C ARG A 37 1.16 21.13 9.65
N ALA A 38 0.96 22.42 9.38
CA ALA A 38 1.13 23.00 8.05
C ALA A 38 2.57 22.95 7.52
N ASP A 39 3.57 22.78 8.39
CA ASP A 39 4.98 22.65 8.06
C ASP A 39 5.46 21.19 7.91
N GLU A 40 4.57 20.22 8.13
CA GLU A 40 4.87 18.80 7.98
C GLU A 40 4.46 18.26 6.60
N VAL A 41 5.03 17.12 6.22
CA VAL A 41 4.70 16.42 4.99
C VAL A 41 3.70 15.31 5.26
N HIS A 42 3.04 14.83 4.20
CA HIS A 42 2.16 13.66 4.27
C HIS A 42 2.93 12.45 4.79
N GLU A 43 2.28 11.67 5.65
CA GLU A 43 2.87 10.48 6.23
C GLU A 43 2.27 9.22 5.60
N MET A 44 3.13 8.23 5.32
CA MET A 44 2.71 6.88 4.94
C MET A 44 2.97 5.95 6.12
N VAL A 45 1.95 5.21 6.55
CA VAL A 45 2.04 4.23 7.64
C VAL A 45 1.64 2.86 7.13
N LEU A 46 2.48 1.85 7.34
CA LEU A 46 2.14 0.47 7.06
C LEU A 46 1.39 -0.12 8.25
N VAL A 47 0.20 -0.66 8.02
CA VAL A 47 -0.75 -1.06 9.07
C VAL A 47 -1.12 -2.52 8.90
N GLU A 48 -0.90 -3.30 9.94
CA GLU A 48 -1.33 -4.70 10.06
C GLU A 48 -2.75 -4.83 10.57
N LYS A 49 -3.18 -3.91 11.44
CA LYS A 49 -4.54 -3.93 11.98
C LYS A 49 -5.04 -2.53 12.29
N GLU A 50 -6.28 -2.24 11.89
CA GLU A 50 -7.00 -1.04 12.31
C GLU A 50 -7.95 -1.42 13.46
N LYS A 51 -7.95 -0.66 14.55
CA LYS A 51 -8.98 -0.71 15.59
C LYS A 51 -9.71 0.63 15.65
N ASN A 52 -11.03 0.61 15.52
CA ASN A 52 -11.84 1.79 15.77
C ASN A 52 -11.91 2.09 17.27
N SER A 53 -11.54 3.30 17.68
CA SER A 53 -11.81 3.77 19.03
C SER A 53 -13.27 4.18 19.12
N ALA A 54 -14.04 3.51 19.98
CA ALA A 54 -15.49 3.72 20.10
C ALA A 54 -15.85 5.10 20.72
N GLU A 55 -14.92 5.73 21.44
CA GLU A 55 -15.21 6.92 22.26
C GLU A 55 -14.71 8.24 21.64
N ASP A 56 -13.67 8.21 20.79
CA ASP A 56 -12.92 9.43 20.45
C ASP A 56 -12.92 9.82 18.96
N GLY A 57 -13.70 9.14 18.12
CA GLY A 57 -13.68 9.38 16.66
C GLY A 57 -12.31 9.11 15.99
N ALA A 58 -11.39 8.46 16.71
CA ALA A 58 -10.05 8.11 16.26
C ALA A 58 -9.97 6.63 15.84
N VAL A 59 -8.93 6.28 15.10
CA VAL A 59 -8.53 4.90 14.88
C VAL A 59 -7.14 4.66 15.43
N VAL A 60 -6.92 3.44 15.90
CA VAL A 60 -5.60 2.95 16.30
C VAL A 60 -5.08 2.10 15.16
N LEU A 61 -4.03 2.59 14.51
CA LEU A 61 -3.28 1.89 13.48
C LEU A 61 -2.21 1.06 14.17
N ILE A 62 -2.20 -0.25 13.94
CA ILE A 62 -1.21 -1.16 14.50
C ILE A 62 -0.23 -1.47 13.39
N GLU A 63 0.99 -1.00 13.53
CA GLU A 63 2.09 -1.25 12.59
C GLU A 63 2.65 -2.67 12.77
N PRO A 64 3.35 -3.22 11.77
CA PRO A 64 4.05 -4.49 11.90
C PRO A 64 5.00 -4.47 13.10
N GLY A 65 4.90 -5.49 13.95
CA GLY A 65 5.63 -5.55 15.23
C GLY A 65 4.85 -4.98 16.43
N GLY A 66 3.59 -4.59 16.23
CA GLY A 66 2.65 -4.27 17.31
C GLY A 66 2.72 -2.83 17.83
N ALA A 67 3.47 -1.95 17.17
CA ALA A 67 3.47 -0.53 17.54
C ALA A 67 2.10 0.08 17.22
N GLU A 68 1.48 0.74 18.20
CA GLU A 68 0.17 1.36 18.04
C GLU A 68 0.29 2.86 17.80
N LYS A 69 -0.41 3.37 16.80
CA LYS A 69 -0.50 4.77 16.44
C LYS A 69 -1.96 5.23 16.41
N LYS A 70 -2.35 6.04 17.39
CA LYS A 70 -3.69 6.64 17.44
C LYS A 70 -3.74 7.87 16.54
N VAL A 71 -4.64 7.86 15.55
CA VAL A 71 -4.84 8.96 14.61
C VAL A 71 -6.33 9.31 14.50
N PRO A 72 -6.68 10.60 14.42
CA PRO A 72 -8.03 11.03 14.07
C PRO A 72 -8.48 10.47 12.71
N LYS A 73 -9.76 10.08 12.57
CA LYS A 73 -10.28 9.49 11.33
C LYS A 73 -10.20 10.44 10.13
N ASP A 74 -10.44 11.71 10.37
CA ASP A 74 -10.37 12.81 9.41
C ASP A 74 -8.96 13.06 8.88
N ARG A 75 -7.92 12.65 9.62
CA ARG A 75 -6.54 12.69 9.12
C ARG A 75 -6.20 11.58 8.14
N ILE A 76 -7.02 10.53 8.00
CA ILE A 76 -6.77 9.45 7.04
C ILE A 76 -7.28 9.88 5.67
N MET A 77 -6.35 10.20 4.78
CA MET A 77 -6.66 10.59 3.41
C MET A 77 -7.01 9.38 2.55
N ALA A 78 -6.24 8.30 2.68
CA ALA A 78 -6.38 7.13 1.83
C ALA A 78 -5.96 5.86 2.58
N ARG A 79 -6.63 4.75 2.20
CA ARG A 79 -6.28 3.39 2.59
C ARG A 79 -5.90 2.64 1.32
N LEU A 80 -4.62 2.39 1.16
CA LEU A 80 -4.02 1.86 -0.06
C LEU A 80 -3.65 0.39 0.15
N THR A 81 -3.78 -0.40 -0.92
CA THR A 81 -3.35 -1.79 -0.95
C THR A 81 -1.91 -1.84 -1.48
N PRO A 82 -0.93 -2.30 -0.68
CA PRO A 82 0.45 -2.44 -1.17
C PRO A 82 0.53 -3.50 -2.27
N ALA A 83 1.48 -3.36 -3.19
CA ALA A 83 1.69 -4.36 -4.22
C ALA A 83 2.00 -5.73 -3.58
N PRO A 84 1.32 -6.82 -4.00
CA PRO A 84 1.58 -8.13 -3.44
C PRO A 84 3.00 -8.59 -3.78
N GLY A 85 3.58 -9.40 -2.89
CA GLY A 85 4.86 -10.05 -3.14
C GLY A 85 4.82 -11.01 -4.35
N PRO A 86 5.99 -11.35 -4.91
CA PRO A 86 6.08 -12.26 -6.05
C PRO A 86 5.40 -13.61 -5.75
N GLY A 87 4.68 -14.16 -6.74
CA GLY A 87 4.00 -15.46 -6.64
C GLY A 87 2.62 -15.43 -5.98
N LYS A 88 2.11 -14.26 -5.57
CA LYS A 88 0.73 -14.10 -5.09
C LYS A 88 -0.23 -13.85 -6.25
N LYS A 89 -1.34 -14.60 -6.28
CA LYS A 89 -2.43 -14.37 -7.22
C LYS A 89 -3.28 -13.21 -6.72
N VAL A 90 -3.51 -12.24 -7.59
CA VAL A 90 -4.47 -11.14 -7.39
C VAL A 90 -5.35 -11.04 -8.62
N GLU A 91 -6.61 -10.67 -8.42
CA GLU A 91 -7.54 -10.46 -9.52
C GLU A 91 -7.22 -9.17 -10.27
N ARG A 92 -7.47 -9.15 -11.59
CA ARG A 92 -7.26 -7.97 -12.44
C ARG A 92 -8.00 -6.74 -11.91
N ALA A 93 -9.25 -6.92 -11.48
CA ALA A 93 -10.07 -5.87 -10.89
C ALA A 93 -9.43 -5.26 -9.63
N THR A 94 -8.83 -6.10 -8.78
CA THR A 94 -8.13 -5.65 -7.57
C THR A 94 -6.89 -4.83 -7.93
N ALA A 95 -6.11 -5.26 -8.93
CA ALA A 95 -4.93 -4.52 -9.38
C ALA A 95 -5.29 -3.15 -9.98
N VAL A 96 -6.35 -3.09 -10.81
CA VAL A 96 -6.85 -1.82 -11.37
C VAL A 96 -7.36 -0.88 -10.27
N ALA A 97 -8.13 -1.40 -9.30
CA ALA A 97 -8.61 -0.62 -8.17
C ALA A 97 -7.47 -0.05 -7.32
N ALA A 98 -6.43 -0.85 -7.06
CA ALA A 98 -5.24 -0.41 -6.31
C ALA A 98 -4.48 0.69 -7.06
N ILE A 99 -4.29 0.56 -8.39
CA ILE A 99 -3.65 1.59 -9.22
C ILE A 99 -4.45 2.90 -9.17
N ASN A 100 -5.77 2.84 -9.32
CA ASN A 100 -6.61 4.04 -9.29
C ASN A 100 -6.53 4.75 -7.93
N ALA A 101 -6.60 3.99 -6.83
CA ALA A 101 -6.44 4.55 -5.48
C ALA A 101 -5.07 5.20 -5.28
N LEU A 102 -3.99 4.61 -5.82
CA LEU A 102 -2.65 5.19 -5.77
C LEU A 102 -2.54 6.48 -6.59
N LEU A 103 -3.18 6.55 -7.77
CA LEU A 103 -3.21 7.75 -8.61
C LEU A 103 -3.99 8.89 -7.94
N GLU A 104 -5.12 8.58 -7.30
CA GLU A 104 -5.89 9.55 -6.50
C GLU A 104 -5.07 10.06 -5.31
N ALA A 105 -4.39 9.17 -4.59
CA ALA A 105 -3.49 9.52 -3.51
C ALA A 105 -2.34 10.42 -3.99
N LYS A 106 -1.74 10.10 -5.15
CA LYS A 106 -0.66 10.87 -5.77
C LYS A 106 -1.09 12.30 -6.08
N ALA A 107 -2.32 12.49 -6.55
CA ALA A 107 -2.86 13.82 -6.84
C ALA A 107 -3.03 14.70 -5.60
N ARG A 108 -3.16 14.10 -4.41
CA ARG A 108 -3.38 14.83 -3.15
C ARG A 108 -2.09 14.99 -2.33
N ALA A 109 -1.25 13.95 -2.29
CA ALA A 109 -0.02 13.92 -1.50
C ALA A 109 1.23 14.14 -2.36
N VAL A 110 1.41 15.36 -2.87
CA VAL A 110 2.51 15.74 -3.79
C VAL A 110 3.91 15.41 -3.22
N THR A 111 4.08 15.50 -1.90
CA THR A 111 5.35 15.17 -1.22
C THR A 111 5.73 13.69 -1.33
N LEU A 112 4.78 12.83 -1.64
CA LEU A 112 4.94 11.38 -1.77
C LEU A 112 4.82 10.92 -3.23
N GLU A 113 4.82 11.86 -4.18
CA GLU A 113 4.57 11.60 -5.60
C GLU A 113 5.46 10.46 -6.13
N ARG A 114 6.76 10.53 -5.84
CA ARG A 114 7.73 9.54 -6.30
C ARG A 114 7.46 8.15 -5.69
N THR A 115 7.24 8.08 -4.38
CA THR A 115 6.96 6.82 -3.68
C THR A 115 5.67 6.17 -4.19
N LEU A 116 4.61 6.96 -4.37
CA LEU A 116 3.33 6.48 -4.90
C LEU A 116 3.46 6.05 -6.37
N GLN A 117 4.24 6.77 -7.18
CA GLN A 117 4.53 6.38 -8.56
C GLN A 117 5.27 5.03 -8.62
N GLU A 118 6.24 4.79 -7.74
CA GLU A 118 6.96 3.51 -7.68
C GLU A 118 6.00 2.34 -7.36
N GLU A 119 5.01 2.54 -6.48
CA GLU A 119 3.96 1.54 -6.22
C GLU A 119 3.02 1.32 -7.42
N VAL A 120 2.66 2.39 -8.13
CA VAL A 120 1.86 2.29 -9.37
C VAL A 120 2.58 1.41 -10.40
N GLU A 121 3.89 1.62 -10.59
CA GLU A 121 4.66 0.83 -11.55
C GLU A 121 4.78 -0.65 -11.14
N LYS A 122 4.82 -0.97 -9.85
CA LYS A 122 4.75 -2.36 -9.37
C LYS A 122 3.41 -3.01 -9.70
N TRP A 123 2.31 -2.32 -9.38
CA TRP A 123 0.98 -2.83 -9.69
C TRP A 123 0.74 -2.98 -11.18
N LYS A 124 1.24 -2.05 -12.02
CA LYS A 124 1.20 -2.19 -13.48
C LYS A 124 1.93 -3.43 -13.97
N LYS A 125 3.15 -3.68 -13.48
CA LYS A 125 3.89 -4.91 -13.84
C LYS A 125 3.14 -6.19 -13.47
N ILE A 126 2.43 -6.17 -12.33
CA ILE A 126 1.58 -7.30 -11.94
C ILE A 126 0.38 -7.40 -12.89
N LEU A 127 -0.30 -6.27 -13.16
CA LEU A 127 -1.46 -6.22 -14.05
C LEU A 127 -1.14 -6.71 -15.48
N ASP A 128 0.05 -6.37 -15.99
CA ASP A 128 0.54 -6.79 -17.31
C ASP A 128 0.79 -8.31 -17.39
N GLN A 129 1.04 -8.96 -16.24
CA GLN A 129 1.24 -10.40 -16.13
C GLN A 129 -0.06 -11.18 -15.91
N LEU A 130 -1.16 -10.49 -15.57
CA LEU A 130 -2.45 -11.13 -15.37
C LEU A 130 -3.13 -11.39 -16.72
N PRO A 131 -3.65 -12.59 -16.96
CA PRO A 131 -4.41 -12.88 -18.17
C PRO A 131 -5.62 -11.93 -18.25
N ASN A 132 -5.87 -11.39 -19.44
CA ASN A 132 -7.01 -10.53 -19.70
C ASN A 132 -8.20 -11.39 -20.12
N GLU A 133 -9.09 -11.73 -19.18
CA GLU A 133 -10.26 -12.59 -19.45
C GLU A 133 -11.31 -11.92 -20.34
N GLU A 134 -11.27 -10.59 -20.48
CA GLU A 134 -12.13 -9.82 -21.41
C GLU A 134 -11.61 -9.85 -22.86
N ASP A 135 -10.48 -10.52 -23.12
CA ASP A 135 -9.95 -10.76 -24.47
C ASP A 135 -10.02 -12.27 -24.79
N PRO A 136 -11.08 -12.74 -25.48
CA PRO A 136 -11.33 -14.17 -25.67
C PRO A 136 -10.19 -14.90 -26.44
N GLU A 137 -9.38 -14.17 -27.22
CA GLU A 137 -8.20 -14.75 -27.89
C GLU A 137 -7.02 -15.00 -26.94
N ALA A 138 -6.88 -14.18 -25.89
CA ALA A 138 -5.82 -14.32 -24.90
C ALA A 138 -6.09 -15.50 -23.94
N LEU A 139 -7.37 -15.73 -23.60
CA LEU A 139 -7.79 -16.89 -22.82
C LEU A 139 -7.53 -18.20 -23.58
N ALA A 140 -7.91 -18.25 -24.85
CA ALA A 140 -7.69 -19.42 -25.70
C ALA A 140 -6.20 -19.77 -25.85
N LYS A 141 -5.33 -18.76 -26.01
CA LYS A 141 -3.86 -18.99 -26.05
C LYS A 141 -3.30 -19.46 -24.72
N ALA A 142 -3.79 -18.94 -23.59
CA ALA A 142 -3.34 -19.36 -22.27
C ALA A 142 -3.78 -20.80 -21.95
N GLU A 143 -5.01 -21.16 -22.31
CA GLU A 143 -5.52 -22.53 -22.17
C GLU A 143 -4.76 -23.51 -23.07
N GLN A 144 -4.45 -23.12 -24.30
CA GLN A 144 -3.70 -23.95 -25.24
C GLN A 144 -2.25 -24.16 -24.77
N ALA A 145 -1.58 -23.10 -24.29
CA ALA A 145 -0.24 -23.20 -23.71
C ALA A 145 -0.20 -24.05 -22.43
N PHE A 146 -1.26 -24.00 -21.61
CA PHE A 146 -1.38 -24.84 -20.42
C PHE A 146 -1.63 -26.30 -20.77
N ALA A 147 -2.45 -26.57 -21.80
CA ALA A 147 -2.71 -27.92 -22.29
C ALA A 147 -1.47 -28.57 -22.92
N GLU A 148 -0.68 -27.81 -23.69
CA GLU A 148 0.58 -28.29 -24.26
C GLU A 148 1.66 -28.54 -23.20
N ALA A 149 1.69 -27.77 -22.11
CA ALA A 149 2.62 -28.00 -21.01
C ALA A 149 2.24 -29.20 -20.11
N MET A 150 0.99 -29.67 -20.22
CA MET A 150 0.43 -30.79 -19.44
C MET A 150 0.36 -32.11 -20.24
N ALA A 151 0.66 -32.07 -21.54
CA ALA A 151 0.73 -33.23 -22.45
C ALA A 151 2.17 -33.75 -22.59
#